data_AF-A0A7S0LGY6-F1
#
_entry.id   AF-A0A7S0LGY6-F1
#
_cell.length_a   1.000
_cell.length_b   1.000
_cell.length_c   1.000
_cell.angle_alpha   90.00
_cell.angle_beta   90.00
_cell.angle_gamma   90.00
#
_symmetry.space_group_name_H-M   'P 1'
#
loop_
_entity.id
_entity.type
_entity.pdbx_description
1 polymer ?
#
loop_
_entity_poly.entity_id
_entity_poly.type
_entity_poly.pdbx_seq_one_letter_code
_entity_poly.pdbx_strand_id
1 'polypeptide(L)'
;HDIMKVEALVPTVLPEHAPYHGYEAGALIGDHDVALGYVLEHDPEALPCYAALPYKLRKAVSFCQAEIGFNHGWLVQAEAPPGILFTRFKHQISGNHMRDSDIAFYFLHWLTDLAGAEPRPGPLHGCEKFVCKFPRKVFERLVRSIPVVQRLAHTSPARLYEEFLMQQWP
;
A
#
# COMPACT_ATOMS: atom_id res chain seq x y z
N HIS A 1 0.16 5.27 7.34
CA HIS A 1 -0.43 6.21 6.38
C HIS A 1 -1.32 7.27 7.07
N ASP A 2 -2.27 6.89 7.93
CA ASP A 2 -3.29 7.81 8.48
C ASP A 2 -2.79 9.03 9.28
N ILE A 3 -1.63 8.95 9.93
CA ILE A 3 -1.06 10.10 10.65
C ILE A 3 -0.81 11.30 9.72
N MET A 4 -0.58 11.06 8.43
CA MET A 4 -0.40 12.11 7.42
C MET A 4 -1.71 12.82 7.04
N LYS A 5 -2.87 12.35 7.52
CA LYS A 5 -4.15 13.09 7.40
C LYS A 5 -4.23 14.27 8.39
N VAL A 6 -3.34 14.31 9.38
CA VAL A 6 -3.23 15.44 10.30
C VAL A 6 -2.38 16.51 9.63
N GLU A 7 -3.00 17.54 9.09
CA GLU A 7 -2.33 18.60 8.30
C GLU A 7 -1.08 19.18 8.98
N ALA A 8 -1.12 19.33 10.31
CA ALA A 8 0.00 19.84 11.11
C ALA A 8 1.24 18.93 11.10
N LEU A 9 1.11 17.66 10.72
CA LEU A 9 2.18 16.66 10.67
C LEU A 9 2.65 16.37 9.24
N VAL A 10 2.06 17.02 8.23
CA VAL A 10 2.42 16.81 6.83
C VAL A 10 3.77 17.51 6.56
N PRO A 11 4.77 16.79 6.01
CA PRO A 11 6.08 17.36 5.75
C PRO A 11 6.08 18.32 4.56
N THR A 12 7.05 19.24 4.59
CA THR A 12 7.46 20.03 3.43
C THR A 12 8.78 19.51 2.88
N VAL A 13 8.97 19.62 1.57
CA VAL A 13 10.22 19.21 0.91
C VAL A 13 11.34 20.17 1.30
N LEU A 14 12.42 19.67 1.89
CA LEU A 14 13.61 20.45 2.19
C LEU A 14 14.41 20.72 0.91
N PRO A 15 15.15 21.85 0.80
CA PRO A 15 15.93 22.18 -0.40
C PRO A 15 16.88 21.07 -0.87
N GLU A 16 17.50 20.36 0.07
CA GLU A 16 18.43 19.25 -0.17
C GLU A 16 17.76 17.96 -0.68
N HIS A 17 16.45 17.82 -0.51
CA HIS A 17 15.66 16.66 -0.94
C HIS A 17 14.84 16.95 -2.20
N ALA A 18 14.89 18.17 -2.72
CA ALA A 18 14.16 18.56 -3.91
C ALA A 18 14.88 18.12 -5.21
N PRO A 19 14.13 17.71 -6.26
CA PRO A 19 12.69 17.44 -6.24
C PRO A 19 12.37 16.08 -5.60
N TYR A 20 11.27 15.99 -4.87
CA TYR A 20 10.79 14.74 -4.27
C TYR A 20 9.45 14.32 -4.88
N HIS A 21 9.41 13.25 -5.67
CA HIS A 21 8.17 12.78 -6.32
C HIS A 21 7.37 13.87 -7.08
N GLY A 22 8.07 14.86 -7.64
CA GLY A 22 7.47 15.99 -8.38
C GLY A 22 7.12 17.20 -7.50
N TYR A 23 7.39 17.16 -6.20
CA TYR A 23 7.29 18.29 -5.29
C TYR A 23 8.61 19.07 -5.24
N GLU A 24 8.50 20.39 -5.37
CA GLU A 24 9.63 21.33 -5.29
C GLU A 24 9.98 21.68 -3.83
N ALA A 25 11.15 22.27 -3.62
CA ALA A 25 11.58 22.76 -2.32
C ALA A 25 10.54 23.72 -1.70
N GLY A 26 10.21 23.51 -0.43
CA GLY A 26 9.20 24.27 0.32
C GLY A 26 7.76 23.85 0.05
N ALA A 27 7.49 22.96 -0.91
CA ALA A 27 6.15 22.48 -1.17
C ALA A 27 5.67 21.52 -0.07
N LEU A 28 4.42 21.67 0.35
CA LEU A 28 3.73 20.75 1.23
C LEU A 28 3.36 19.46 0.47
N ILE A 29 3.71 18.30 1.01
CA ILE A 29 3.42 17.01 0.37
C ILE A 29 1.97 16.59 0.68
N GLY A 30 1.03 17.02 -0.16
CA GLY A 30 -0.40 16.76 0.07
C GLY A 30 -0.86 15.31 -0.15
N ASP A 31 -0.07 14.48 -0.84
CA ASP A 31 -0.36 13.05 -0.98
C ASP A 31 0.14 12.29 0.26
N HIS A 32 -0.76 11.61 0.97
CA HIS A 32 -0.44 10.98 2.25
C HIS A 32 0.59 9.84 2.14
N ASP A 33 0.60 9.11 1.02
CA ASP A 33 1.53 7.99 0.82
C ASP A 33 2.92 8.54 0.50
N VAL A 34 3.01 9.60 -0.31
CA VAL A 34 4.27 10.31 -0.59
C VAL A 34 4.79 11.01 0.67
N ALA A 35 3.92 11.63 1.46
CA ALA A 35 4.27 12.30 2.71
C ALA A 35 4.87 11.32 3.72
N LEU A 36 4.23 10.16 3.90
CA LEU A 36 4.78 9.12 4.77
C LEU A 36 6.10 8.59 4.21
N GLY A 37 6.20 8.36 2.89
CA GLY A 37 7.45 7.95 2.24
C GLY A 37 8.59 8.90 2.54
N TYR A 38 8.34 10.20 2.43
CA TYR A 38 9.33 11.24 2.73
C TYR A 38 9.84 11.18 4.17
N VAL A 39 8.94 11.00 5.14
CA VAL A 39 9.32 10.81 6.56
C VAL A 39 10.14 9.53 6.74
N LEU A 40 9.69 8.41 6.18
CA LEU A 40 10.40 7.12 6.31
C LEU A 40 11.80 7.13 5.69
N GLU A 41 12.03 7.96 4.67
CA GLU A 41 13.28 8.11 3.96
C GLU A 41 14.23 9.13 4.61
N HIS A 42 13.71 10.30 4.97
CA HIS A 42 14.52 11.46 5.37
C HIS A 42 14.48 11.77 6.87
N ASP A 43 13.43 11.36 7.59
CA ASP A 43 13.29 11.58 9.04
C ASP A 43 12.67 10.36 9.74
N PRO A 44 13.37 9.21 9.72
CA PRO A 44 12.85 8.00 10.35
C PRO A 44 12.67 8.15 11.87
N GLU A 45 13.39 9.08 12.52
CA GLU A 45 13.35 9.30 13.96
C GLU A 45 12.05 9.95 14.42
N ALA A 46 11.36 10.69 13.55
CA ALA A 46 9.98 11.15 13.79
C ALA A 46 9.00 10.00 14.06
N LEU A 47 9.33 8.78 13.64
CA LEU A 47 8.60 7.55 13.94
C LEU A 47 9.49 6.56 14.70
N PRO A 48 9.64 6.71 16.04
CA PRO A 48 10.60 5.92 16.82
C PRO A 48 10.43 4.39 16.68
N CYS A 49 9.19 3.92 16.54
CA CYS A 49 8.89 2.51 16.32
C CYS A 49 9.41 1.98 14.97
N TYR A 50 9.48 2.84 13.95
CA TYR A 50 10.07 2.51 12.66
C TYR A 50 11.59 2.63 12.71
N ALA A 51 12.14 3.70 13.28
CA ALA A 51 13.59 3.88 13.43
C ALA A 51 14.27 2.73 14.16
N ALA A 52 13.62 2.18 15.19
CA ALA A 52 14.12 1.04 15.97
C ALA A 52 14.15 -0.28 15.20
N LEU A 53 13.51 -0.38 14.03
CA LEU A 53 13.50 -1.61 13.25
C LEU A 53 14.86 -1.86 12.57
N PRO A 54 15.30 -3.14 12.49
CA PRO A 54 16.39 -3.55 11.63
C PRO A 54 16.18 -3.06 10.19
N TYR A 55 17.26 -2.69 9.50
CA TYR A 55 17.22 -2.13 8.14
C TYR A 55 16.35 -2.94 7.17
N LYS A 56 16.43 -4.28 7.21
CA LYS A 56 15.62 -5.17 6.37
C LYS A 56 14.11 -5.00 6.60
N LEU A 57 13.68 -4.82 7.84
CA LEU A 57 12.27 -4.60 8.17
C LEU A 57 11.84 -3.17 7.82
N ARG A 58 12.71 -2.17 7.99
CA ARG A 58 12.46 -0.81 7.51
C ARG A 58 12.20 -0.77 6.01
N LYS A 59 13.03 -1.45 5.21
CA LYS A 59 12.83 -1.55 3.76
C LYS A 59 11.50 -2.23 3.40
N ALA A 60 11.10 -3.29 4.10
CA ALA A 60 9.80 -3.93 3.88
C ALA A 60 8.62 -3.00 4.21
N VAL A 61 8.72 -2.23 5.30
CA VAL A 61 7.69 -1.25 5.69
C VAL A 61 7.62 -0.08 4.71
N SER A 62 8.76 0.53 4.37
CA SER A 62 8.85 1.60 3.36
C SER A 62 8.22 1.17 2.04
N PHE A 63 8.58 -0.04 1.59
CA PHE A 63 8.00 -0.61 0.39
C PHE A 63 6.47 -0.70 0.48
N CYS A 64 5.97 -1.33 1.54
CA CYS A 64 4.56 -1.61 1.74
C CYS A 64 3.72 -0.33 1.85
N GLN A 65 4.26 0.71 2.49
CA GLN A 65 3.54 1.95 2.77
C GLN A 65 3.64 3.00 1.66
N ALA A 66 4.77 3.07 0.94
CA ALA A 66 5.07 4.23 0.08
C ALA A 66 5.52 3.87 -1.35
N GLU A 67 6.05 2.66 -1.59
CA GLU A 67 6.70 2.35 -2.88
C GLU A 67 5.90 1.43 -3.80
N ILE A 68 5.00 0.59 -3.26
CA ILE A 68 4.28 -0.44 -4.01
C ILE A 68 3.38 0.13 -5.11
N GLY A 69 2.76 1.29 -4.86
CA GLY A 69 1.88 1.97 -5.83
C GLY A 69 0.74 1.10 -6.37
N PHE A 70 0.24 0.18 -5.53
CA PHE A 70 -0.83 -0.74 -5.87
C PHE A 70 -2.03 -0.51 -4.96
N ASN A 71 -3.17 -0.17 -5.57
CA ASN A 71 -4.45 -0.07 -4.87
C ASN A 71 -5.26 -1.36 -5.14
N HIS A 72 -5.36 -2.20 -4.11
CA HIS A 72 -6.06 -3.48 -4.20
C HIS A 72 -7.57 -3.31 -4.42
N GLY A 73 -8.16 -2.25 -3.86
CA GLY A 73 -9.56 -1.87 -4.04
C GLY A 73 -9.89 -1.58 -5.51
N TRP A 74 -9.08 -0.74 -6.16
CA TRP A 74 -9.25 -0.41 -7.58
C TRP A 74 -9.19 -1.64 -8.49
N LEU A 75 -8.35 -2.64 -8.15
CA LEU A 75 -8.34 -3.91 -8.86
C LEU A 75 -9.69 -4.63 -8.74
N VAL A 76 -10.17 -4.85 -7.51
CA VAL A 76 -11.37 -5.67 -7.28
C VAL A 76 -12.67 -5.02 -7.71
N GLN A 77 -12.69 -3.69 -7.77
CA GLN A 77 -13.81 -2.89 -8.28
C GLN A 77 -13.70 -2.59 -9.79
N ALA A 78 -12.57 -2.97 -10.40
CA ALA A 78 -12.25 -2.68 -11.80
C ALA A 78 -12.28 -1.16 -12.14
N GLU A 79 -11.86 -0.32 -11.18
CA GLU A 79 -11.93 1.15 -11.27
C GLU A 79 -10.72 1.80 -11.96
N ALA A 80 -9.66 1.03 -12.23
CA ALA A 80 -8.45 1.54 -12.87
C ALA A 80 -7.97 0.62 -14.00
N PRO A 81 -7.39 1.19 -15.08
CA PRO A 81 -6.77 0.40 -16.13
C PRO A 81 -5.51 -0.33 -15.63
N PRO A 82 -5.09 -1.42 -16.28
CA PRO A 82 -3.97 -2.26 -15.83
C PRO A 82 -2.65 -1.49 -15.74
N GLY A 83 -2.44 -0.46 -16.57
CA GLY A 83 -1.25 0.38 -16.51
C GLY A 83 -1.11 1.12 -15.17
N ILE A 84 -2.20 1.72 -14.69
CA ILE A 84 -2.21 2.45 -13.41
C ILE A 84 -2.07 1.47 -12.24
N LEU A 85 -2.74 0.32 -12.30
CA LEU A 85 -2.72 -0.67 -11.23
C LEU A 85 -1.35 -1.34 -11.07
N PHE A 86 -0.72 -1.74 -12.17
CA PHE A 86 0.33 -2.75 -12.10
C PHE A 86 1.71 -2.28 -12.53
N THR A 87 1.86 -1.13 -13.20
CA THR A 87 3.18 -0.75 -13.75
C THR A 87 4.23 -0.56 -12.65
N ARG A 88 3.90 0.23 -11.60
CA ARG A 88 4.82 0.49 -10.50
C ARG A 88 5.08 -0.78 -9.69
N PHE A 89 4.03 -1.52 -9.34
CA PHE A 89 4.18 -2.77 -8.61
C PHE A 89 5.01 -3.80 -9.39
N LYS A 90 4.76 -3.95 -10.69
CA LYS A 90 5.53 -4.85 -11.54
C LYS A 90 7.01 -4.43 -11.62
N HIS A 91 7.29 -3.14 -11.76
CA HIS A 91 8.66 -2.64 -11.74
C HIS A 91 9.40 -3.03 -10.44
N GLN A 92 8.72 -2.91 -9.29
CA GLN A 92 9.30 -3.25 -7.98
C GLN A 92 9.62 -4.75 -7.86
N ILE A 93 8.69 -5.64 -8.27
CA ILE A 93 8.89 -7.09 -8.16
C ILE A 93 9.81 -7.66 -9.25
N SER A 94 9.82 -7.11 -10.46
CA SER A 94 10.66 -7.59 -11.56
C SER A 94 12.12 -7.14 -11.43
N GLY A 95 12.39 -6.04 -10.71
CA GLY A 95 13.74 -5.53 -10.49
C GLY A 95 14.55 -6.26 -9.41
N ASN A 96 14.06 -7.37 -8.84
CA ASN A 96 14.68 -8.07 -7.69
C ASN A 96 14.84 -7.19 -6.43
N HIS A 97 14.11 -6.08 -6.34
CA HIS A 97 14.10 -5.21 -5.16
C HIS A 97 13.29 -5.83 -3.99
N MET A 98 12.73 -7.02 -4.20
CA MET A 98 11.64 -7.56 -3.39
C MET A 98 11.69 -9.07 -3.25
N ARG A 99 11.30 -9.56 -2.07
CA ARG A 99 11.10 -10.99 -1.80
C ARG A 99 9.60 -11.29 -1.69
N ASP A 100 9.22 -12.55 -1.90
CA ASP A 100 7.85 -13.01 -1.68
C ASP A 100 7.32 -12.70 -0.27
N SER A 101 8.22 -12.68 0.73
CA SER A 101 7.89 -12.31 2.12
C SER A 101 7.42 -10.86 2.25
N ASP A 102 7.93 -9.96 1.41
CA ASP A 102 7.61 -8.53 1.45
C ASP A 102 6.24 -8.28 0.78
N ILE A 103 5.91 -9.05 -0.26
CA ILE A 103 4.56 -9.07 -0.87
C ILE A 103 3.54 -9.70 0.09
N ALA A 104 3.90 -10.81 0.74
CA ALA A 104 3.05 -11.42 1.77
C ALA A 104 2.81 -10.45 2.94
N PHE A 105 3.83 -9.71 3.35
CA PHE A 105 3.70 -8.66 4.35
C PHE A 105 2.72 -7.56 3.91
N TYR A 106 2.72 -7.14 2.64
CA TYR A 106 1.72 -6.19 2.13
C TYR A 106 0.28 -6.69 2.30
N PHE A 107 -0.01 -7.93 1.92
CA PHE A 107 -1.37 -8.47 2.09
C PHE A 107 -1.76 -8.66 3.56
N LEU A 108 -0.81 -9.09 4.40
CA LEU A 108 -1.03 -9.15 5.84
C LEU A 108 -1.32 -7.76 6.40
N HIS A 109 -0.49 -6.77 6.08
CA HIS A 109 -0.66 -5.40 6.50
C HIS A 109 -2.03 -4.86 6.09
N TRP A 110 -2.41 -5.02 4.81
CA TRP A 110 -3.71 -4.58 4.29
C TRP A 110 -4.88 -5.22 5.05
N LEU A 111 -4.81 -6.53 5.34
CA LEU A 111 -5.82 -7.20 6.17
C LEU A 111 -5.85 -6.59 7.57
N THR A 112 -4.70 -6.40 8.22
CA THR A 112 -4.64 -5.84 9.59
C THR A 112 -5.12 -4.39 9.66
N ASP A 113 -4.81 -3.58 8.65
CA ASP A 113 -5.26 -2.18 8.54
C ASP A 113 -6.78 -2.12 8.40
N LEU A 114 -7.34 -2.96 7.52
CA LEU A 114 -8.78 -3.04 7.33
C LEU A 114 -9.51 -3.57 8.58
N ALA A 115 -8.88 -4.47 9.33
CA ALA A 115 -9.39 -4.95 10.61
C ALA A 115 -9.47 -3.80 11.63
N GLY A 116 -8.35 -3.07 11.79
CA GLY A 116 -8.18 -2.00 12.78
C GLY A 116 -8.78 -0.64 12.41
N ALA A 117 -9.33 -0.48 11.21
CA ALA A 117 -9.78 0.80 10.66
C ALA A 117 -10.90 1.49 11.44
N GLU A 118 -11.59 0.80 12.35
CA GLU A 118 -12.60 1.41 13.21
C GLU A 118 -12.31 1.10 14.69
N PRO A 119 -12.00 2.12 15.51
CA PRO A 119 -11.83 1.92 16.93
C PRO A 119 -13.19 1.76 17.62
N ARG A 120 -13.33 0.74 18.47
CA ARG A 120 -14.46 0.61 19.41
C ARG A 120 -13.99 0.45 20.86
N PRO A 121 -14.74 0.97 21.84
CA PRO A 121 -14.49 0.66 23.24
C PRO A 121 -14.87 -0.80 23.53
N GLY A 122 -13.93 -1.62 24.01
CA GLY A 122 -14.20 -2.97 24.55
C GLY A 122 -13.09 -4.01 24.25
N PRO A 123 -13.02 -5.11 25.03
CA PRO A 123 -11.86 -6.01 25.09
C PRO A 123 -11.66 -6.97 23.90
N LEU A 124 -12.48 -6.92 22.83
CA LEU A 124 -12.44 -7.92 21.74
C LEU A 124 -12.65 -7.36 20.31
N HIS A 125 -12.61 -6.04 20.07
CA HIS A 125 -13.03 -5.51 18.77
C HIS A 125 -11.95 -4.71 18.05
N GLY A 126 -11.28 -5.38 17.11
CA GLY A 126 -10.45 -4.78 16.07
C GLY A 126 -10.72 -5.40 14.71
N CYS A 127 -11.92 -5.94 14.48
CA CYS A 127 -12.34 -6.57 13.20
C CYS A 127 -13.80 -6.26 12.84
N GLU A 128 -14.46 -5.33 13.53
CA GLU A 128 -15.89 -5.03 13.27
C GLU A 128 -16.13 -4.63 11.82
N LYS A 129 -15.18 -3.91 11.23
CA LYS A 129 -15.22 -3.61 9.80
C LYS A 129 -15.40 -4.88 8.98
N PHE A 130 -14.58 -5.92 9.20
CA PHE A 130 -14.74 -7.20 8.50
C PHE A 130 -16.03 -7.95 8.83
N VAL A 131 -16.42 -8.00 10.10
CA VAL A 131 -17.52 -8.86 10.56
C VAL A 131 -18.89 -8.25 10.22
N CYS A 132 -19.02 -6.93 10.34
CA CYS A 132 -20.31 -6.25 10.33
C CYS A 132 -20.50 -5.30 9.14
N LYS A 133 -19.44 -4.70 8.60
CA LYS A 133 -19.55 -3.55 7.68
C LYS A 133 -18.99 -3.78 6.29
N PHE A 134 -18.01 -4.66 6.16
CA PHE A 134 -17.33 -4.90 4.91
C PHE A 134 -18.16 -5.86 4.05
N PRO A 135 -18.57 -5.46 2.84
CA PRO A 135 -19.41 -6.32 2.02
C PRO A 135 -18.71 -7.65 1.73
N ARG A 136 -19.33 -8.76 2.15
CA ARG A 136 -18.77 -10.11 1.97
C ARG A 136 -18.33 -10.38 0.53
N LYS A 137 -19.13 -9.95 -0.46
CA LYS A 137 -18.80 -10.08 -1.88
C LYS A 137 -17.49 -9.39 -2.23
N VAL A 138 -17.25 -8.17 -1.73
CA VAL A 138 -16.00 -7.43 -1.98
C VAL A 138 -14.83 -8.14 -1.31
N PHE A 139 -15.01 -8.63 -0.08
CA PHE A 139 -13.96 -9.39 0.63
C PHE A 139 -13.57 -10.67 -0.11
N GLU A 140 -14.55 -11.45 -0.58
CA GLU A 140 -14.29 -12.66 -1.35
C GLU A 140 -13.52 -12.37 -2.64
N ARG A 141 -13.82 -11.26 -3.33
CA ARG A 141 -13.08 -10.82 -4.52
C ARG A 141 -11.65 -10.40 -4.17
N LEU A 142 -11.43 -9.73 -3.05
CA LEU A 142 -10.09 -9.38 -2.53
C LEU A 142 -9.26 -10.63 -2.26
N VAL A 143 -9.78 -11.59 -1.50
CA VAL A 143 -9.08 -12.84 -1.21
C VAL A 143 -8.77 -13.62 -2.50
N ARG A 144 -9.73 -13.71 -3.43
CA ARG A 144 -9.54 -14.40 -4.73
C ARG A 144 -8.52 -13.73 -5.64
N SER A 145 -8.30 -12.43 -5.50
CA SER A 145 -7.33 -11.71 -6.32
C SER A 145 -5.88 -11.89 -5.85
N ILE A 146 -5.62 -12.32 -4.61
CA ILE A 146 -4.26 -12.50 -4.08
C ILE A 146 -3.41 -13.44 -4.95
N PRO A 147 -3.86 -14.67 -5.29
CA PRO A 147 -3.09 -15.58 -6.15
C PRO A 147 -2.90 -15.01 -7.57
N VAL A 148 -3.82 -14.17 -8.03
CA VAL A 148 -3.71 -13.53 -9.35
C VAL A 148 -2.58 -12.50 -9.34
N VAL A 149 -2.53 -11.64 -8.33
CA VAL A 149 -1.51 -10.60 -8.17
C VAL A 149 -0.12 -11.19 -7.96
N GLN A 150 0.01 -12.32 -7.28
CA GLN A 150 1.28 -13.05 -7.14
C GLN A 150 1.93 -13.43 -8.48
N ARG A 151 1.13 -13.59 -9.56
CA ARG A 151 1.64 -13.90 -10.91
C ARG A 151 2.13 -12.68 -11.68
N LEU A 152 2.04 -11.47 -11.11
CA LEU A 152 2.39 -10.22 -11.81
C LEU A 152 3.86 -10.19 -12.25
N ALA A 153 4.75 -10.85 -11.50
CA ALA A 153 6.17 -10.95 -11.85
C ALA A 153 6.39 -11.66 -13.20
N HIS A 154 5.53 -12.63 -13.53
CA HIS A 154 5.70 -13.52 -14.68
C HIS A 154 4.66 -13.29 -15.80
N THR A 155 3.64 -12.47 -15.54
CA THR A 155 2.52 -12.24 -16.47
C THR A 155 2.44 -10.76 -16.86
N SER A 156 2.05 -10.44 -18.09
CA SER A 156 1.84 -9.03 -18.48
C SER A 156 0.67 -8.42 -17.70
N PRO A 157 0.73 -7.12 -17.31
CA PRO A 157 -0.38 -6.44 -16.64
C PRO A 157 -1.74 -6.62 -17.33
N ALA A 158 -1.78 -6.47 -18.66
CA ALA A 158 -3.01 -6.59 -19.43
C ALA A 158 -3.61 -7.99 -19.35
N ARG A 159 -2.80 -9.03 -19.56
CA ARG A 159 -3.25 -10.42 -19.50
C ARG A 159 -3.70 -10.82 -18.09
N LEU A 160 -2.94 -10.40 -17.07
CA LEU A 160 -3.30 -10.67 -15.67
C LEU A 160 -4.65 -10.04 -15.32
N TYR A 161 -4.89 -8.81 -15.79
CA TYR A 161 -6.15 -8.11 -15.58
C TYR A 161 -7.32 -8.76 -16.32
N GLU A 162 -7.13 -9.14 -17.58
CA GLU A 162 -8.13 -9.88 -18.36
C GLU A 162 -8.48 -11.21 -17.70
N GLU A 163 -7.48 -12.01 -17.31
CA GLU A 163 -7.70 -13.26 -16.60
C GLU A 163 -8.44 -13.04 -15.26
N PHE A 164 -8.11 -11.98 -14.52
CA PHE A 164 -8.83 -11.62 -13.31
C PHE A 164 -10.31 -11.35 -13.58
N LEU A 165 -10.61 -10.49 -14.56
CA LEU A 165 -11.97 -10.10 -14.93
C LEU A 165 -12.78 -11.31 -15.43
N MET A 166 -12.19 -12.16 -16.29
CA MET A 166 -12.83 -13.39 -16.77
C MET A 166 -13.19 -14.34 -15.63
N GLN A 167 -12.32 -14.49 -14.61
CA GLN A 167 -12.62 -15.31 -13.43
C GLN A 167 -13.71 -14.69 -12.54
N GLN A 168 -13.93 -13.38 -12.62
CA GLN A 168 -14.97 -12.70 -11.84
C GLN A 168 -16.32 -12.65 -12.57
N TRP A 169 -16.31 -12.78 -13.90
CA TRP A 169 -17.48 -12.76 -14.75
C TRP A 169 -18.29 -14.06 -14.60
N PRO A 170 -19.60 -14.00 -14.29
CA PRO A 170 -20.46 -15.17 -14.17
C PRO A 170 -20.74 -15.87 -15.50
#